data_AF-A0A924R0E4-F1
#
_entry.id   AF-A0A924R0E4-F1
#
_cell.length_a   1.000
_cell.length_b   1.000
_cell.length_c   1.000
_cell.angle_alpha   90.00
_cell.angle_beta   90.00
_cell.angle_gamma   90.00
#
_symmetry.space_group_name_H-M   'P 1'
#
loop_
_entity.id
_entity.type
_entity.pdbx_description
1 polymer ?
#
loop_
_entity_poly.entity_id
_entity_poly.type
_entity_poly.pdbx_seq_one_letter_code
_entity_poly.pdbx_strand_id
1 'polypeptide(L)'
;MAQAALLGLGIGETGLYHALPYLRTGQLKVVLHKSFRPAAREPALQYPHRENLALRVLAVVNHLLEAFHANADLQYKPKDLGGALSTYLALPYLASAV
;
A
#
# COMPACT_ATOMS: atom_id res chain seq x y z
N MET A 1 1.96 7.41 -9.00
CA MET A 1 0.52 7.07 -9.11
C MET A 1 -0.31 7.69 -7.99
N ALA A 2 0.01 7.50 -6.70
CA ALA A 2 -0.74 8.10 -5.59
C ALA A 2 -0.91 9.63 -5.69
N GLN A 3 0.14 10.35 -6.10
CA GLN A 3 0.08 11.81 -6.24
C GLN A 3 -0.94 12.29 -7.29
N ALA A 4 -1.05 11.60 -8.42
CA ALA A 4 -2.03 11.96 -9.46
C ALA A 4 -3.48 11.78 -8.97
N ALA A 5 -3.73 10.72 -8.19
CA ALA A 5 -5.02 10.50 -7.55
C ALA A 5 -5.34 11.57 -6.48
N LEU A 6 -4.33 11.99 -5.71
CA LEU A 6 -4.48 13.10 -4.74
C LEU A 6 -4.81 14.43 -5.42
N LEU A 7 -4.31 14.66 -6.63
CA LEU A 7 -4.62 15.84 -7.44
C LEU A 7 -5.97 15.74 -8.18
N GLY A 8 -6.73 14.65 -7.99
CA GLY A 8 -8.02 14.45 -8.65
C GLY A 8 -7.92 14.15 -10.15
N LEU A 9 -6.75 13.74 -10.65
CA LEU A 9 -6.53 13.44 -12.07
C LEU A 9 -7.08 12.07 -12.50
N GLY A 10 -7.70 11.32 -11.58
CA GLY A 10 -8.36 10.05 -11.86
C GLY A 10 -8.17 8.98 -10.78
N ILE A 11 -8.38 7.72 -11.16
CA ILE A 11 -8.18 6.54 -10.32
C ILE A 11 -6.80 5.94 -10.61
N GLY A 12 -6.05 5.56 -9.57
CA GLY A 12 -4.72 4.97 -9.72
C GLY A 12 -4.54 3.72 -8.87
N GLU A 13 -3.73 2.78 -9.37
CA GLU A 13 -3.23 1.64 -8.61
C GLU A 13 -1.93 2.03 -7.89
N THR A 14 -1.82 1.71 -6.60
CA THR A 14 -0.63 1.98 -5.79
C THR A 14 -0.48 0.94 -4.68
N GLY A 15 0.74 0.76 -4.18
CA GLY A 15 1.00 -0.07 -3.00
C GLY A 15 0.26 0.48 -1.77
N LEU A 16 -0.31 -0.43 -0.97
CA LEU A 16 -1.17 -0.07 0.15
C LEU A 16 -0.46 0.82 1.17
N TYR A 17 0.77 0.48 1.54
CA TYR A 17 1.59 1.26 2.48
C TYR A 17 1.84 2.71 2.03
N HIS A 18 1.84 3.00 0.72
CA HIS A 18 1.91 4.37 0.21
C HIS A 18 0.57 5.11 0.28
N ALA A 19 -0.56 4.41 0.20
CA ALA A 19 -1.89 5.00 0.27
C ALA A 19 -2.40 5.17 1.70
N LEU A 20 -1.95 4.34 2.65
CA LEU A 20 -2.44 4.30 4.03
C LEU A 20 -2.47 5.67 4.73
N PRO A 21 -1.44 6.53 4.65
CA PRO A 21 -1.49 7.86 5.27
C PRO A 21 -2.67 8.70 4.76
N TYR A 22 -2.92 8.67 3.45
CA TYR A 22 -3.97 9.44 2.80
C TYR A 22 -5.36 8.82 2.98
N LEU A 23 -5.44 7.49 3.06
CA LEU A 23 -6.67 6.76 3.38
C LEU A 23 -7.11 7.05 4.82
N ARG A 24 -6.17 7.07 5.78
CA ARG A 24 -6.45 7.42 7.19
C ARG A 24 -6.96 8.83 7.37
N THR A 25 -6.44 9.78 6.58
CA THR A 25 -6.89 11.18 6.61
C THR A 25 -8.10 11.46 5.73
N GLY A 26 -8.62 10.46 5.01
CA GLY A 26 -9.76 10.62 4.09
C GLY A 26 -9.48 11.40 2.79
N GLN A 27 -8.21 11.67 2.49
CA GLN A 27 -7.80 12.34 1.24
C GLN A 27 -7.90 11.41 0.03
N LEU A 28 -7.76 10.10 0.25
CA LEU A 28 -8.01 9.07 -0.74
C LEU A 28 -9.11 8.13 -0.26
N LYS A 29 -9.78 7.47 -1.20
CA LYS A 29 -10.74 6.38 -0.95
C LYS A 29 -10.41 5.17 -1.81
N VAL A 30 -10.65 3.98 -1.28
CA VAL A 30 -10.51 2.74 -2.05
C VAL A 30 -11.71 2.57 -2.96
N VAL A 31 -11.46 2.27 -4.24
CA VAL A 31 -12.48 2.00 -5.25
C VAL A 31 -12.26 0.62 -5.87
N LEU A 32 -13.31 0.06 -6.47
CA LEU A 32 -13.26 -1.20 -7.22
C LEU A 32 -12.73 -2.43 -6.46
N HIS A 33 -12.71 -2.42 -5.11
CA HIS A 33 -12.12 -3.49 -4.29
C HIS A 33 -12.68 -4.91 -4.56
N LYS A 34 -13.92 -5.03 -5.06
CA LYS A 34 -14.55 -6.32 -5.40
C LYS A 34 -14.09 -6.88 -6.74
N SER A 35 -13.76 -6.01 -7.68
CA SER A 35 -13.41 -6.37 -9.06
C SER A 35 -11.90 -6.35 -9.30
N PHE A 36 -11.18 -5.54 -8.53
CA PHE A 36 -9.74 -5.40 -8.61
C PHE A 36 -9.06 -6.59 -7.94
N ARG A 37 -8.26 -7.34 -8.72
CA ARG A 37 -7.41 -8.42 -8.21
C ARG A 37 -5.96 -7.93 -8.17
N PRO A 38 -5.47 -7.44 -7.01
CA PRO A 38 -4.09 -7.00 -6.92
C PRO A 38 -3.14 -8.16 -7.19
N ALA A 39 -2.06 -7.89 -7.92
CA ALA A 39 -0.95 -8.82 -7.98
C ALA A 39 -0.34 -8.94 -6.57
N ALA A 40 -0.25 -10.17 -6.06
CA ALA A 40 0.45 -10.42 -4.81
C ALA A 40 1.94 -10.11 -5.00
N ARG A 41 2.38 -8.96 -4.49
CA ARG A 41 3.79 -8.57 -4.46
C ARG A 41 4.19 -8.38 -3.01
N GLU A 42 5.08 -9.25 -2.55
CA GLU A 42 5.71 -9.08 -1.26
C GLU A 42 6.94 -8.19 -1.43
N PRO A 43 7.13 -7.17 -0.56
CA PRO A 43 8.36 -6.40 -0.57
C PRO A 43 9.53 -7.32 -0.20
N ALA A 44 10.55 -7.35 -1.04
CA ALA A 44 11.74 -8.16 -0.84
C ALA A 44 13.00 -7.29 -0.78
N LEU A 45 13.89 -7.59 0.16
CA LEU A 45 15.22 -6.98 0.21
C LEU A 45 16.17 -7.84 -0.63
N GLN A 46 16.66 -7.28 -1.74
CA GLN A 46 17.60 -7.96 -2.62
C GLN A 46 19.03 -7.50 -2.32
N TYR A 47 19.92 -8.47 -2.12
CA TYR A 47 21.35 -8.25 -1.90
C TYR A 47 22.15 -9.43 -2.49
N PRO A 48 23.46 -9.26 -2.75
CA PRO A 48 24.32 -10.31 -3.31
C PRO A 48 24.38 -11.59 -2.45
N HIS A 49 24.78 -12.71 -3.05
CA HIS A 49 24.74 -14.05 -2.44
C HIS A 49 25.36 -14.10 -1.03
N ARG A 50 24.72 -14.89 -0.15
CA ARG A 50 24.86 -14.91 1.31
C ARG A 50 26.23 -15.41 1.81
N GLU A 51 27.03 -16.01 0.94
CA GLU A 51 28.27 -16.70 1.32
C GLU A 51 29.47 -15.78 1.57
N ASN A 52 29.45 -14.52 1.10
CA ASN A 52 30.56 -13.57 1.30
C ASN A 52 30.06 -12.15 1.59
N LEU A 53 29.09 -12.05 2.49
CA LEU A 53 28.43 -10.79 2.81
C LEU A 53 29.29 -10.00 3.81
N ALA A 54 29.81 -8.85 3.37
CA ALA A 54 30.61 -7.99 4.26
C ALA A 54 29.83 -7.64 5.53
N LEU A 55 30.47 -7.66 6.71
CA LEU A 55 29.81 -7.41 8.01
C LEU A 55 28.98 -6.12 8.04
N ARG A 56 29.45 -5.07 7.35
CA ARG A 56 28.71 -3.81 7.19
C ARG A 56 27.37 -3.97 6.47
N VAL A 57 27.29 -4.84 5.46
CA VAL A 57 26.05 -5.09 4.72
C VAL A 57 25.12 -5.96 5.56
N LEU A 58 25.66 -6.93 6.31
CA LEU A 58 24.87 -7.77 7.22
C LEU A 58 24.19 -6.91 8.30
N ALA A 59 24.94 -5.98 8.91
CA ALA A 59 24.41 -5.05 9.90
C ALA A 59 23.24 -4.22 9.33
N VAL A 60 23.38 -3.70 8.10
CA VAL A 60 22.32 -2.93 7.44
C VAL A 60 21.10 -3.80 7.11
N VAL A 61 21.31 -5.00 6.57
CA VAL A 61 20.22 -5.94 6.26
C VAL A 61 19.43 -6.28 7.52
N ASN A 62 20.11 -6.63 8.61
CA ASN A 62 19.46 -6.94 9.88
C ASN A 62 18.68 -5.74 10.40
N HIS A 63 19.28 -4.55 10.39
CA HIS A 63 18.62 -3.33 10.83
C HIS A 63 17.37 -3.00 10.00
N LEU A 64 17.44 -3.13 8.68
CA LEU A 64 16.30 -2.88 7.79
C LEU A 64 15.18 -3.90 8.01
N LEU A 65 15.52 -5.18 8.18
CA LEU A 65 14.53 -6.23 8.48
C LEU A 65 13.83 -5.96 9.80
N GLU A 66 14.57 -5.61 10.86
CA GLU A 66 13.99 -5.22 12.15
C GLU A 66 13.06 -4.01 12.01
N ALA A 67 13.50 -2.97 11.31
CA ALA A 67 12.71 -1.76 11.08
C ALA A 67 11.44 -2.04 10.28
N PHE A 68 11.51 -2.88 9.24
CA PHE A 68 10.35 -3.25 8.42
C PHE A 68 9.38 -4.16 9.18
N HIS A 69 9.87 -5.05 10.04
CA HIS A 69 9.03 -5.86 10.92
C HIS A 69 8.28 -4.99 11.95
N ALA A 70 8.93 -3.96 12.48
CA ALA A 70 8.31 -3.03 13.43
C ALA A 70 7.28 -2.09 12.78
N ASN A 71 7.29 -1.94 11.45
CA ASN A 71 6.38 -1.05 10.76
C ASN A 71 5.03 -1.73 10.47
N ALA A 72 4.02 -1.39 11.26
CA ALA A 72 2.65 -1.93 11.13
C ALA A 72 2.05 -1.70 9.73
N ASP A 73 2.37 -0.59 9.06
CA ASP A 73 1.81 -0.24 7.75
C ASP A 73 2.22 -1.20 6.64
N LEU A 74 3.40 -1.81 6.77
CA LEU A 74 3.89 -2.84 5.84
C LEU A 74 3.20 -4.19 6.04
N GLN A 75 2.55 -4.40 7.19
CA GLN A 75 1.85 -5.65 7.52
C GLN A 75 0.39 -5.65 7.07
N TYR A 76 -0.18 -4.48 6.74
CA TYR A 76 -1.55 -4.36 6.27
C TYR A 76 -1.76 -5.08 4.93
N LYS A 77 -2.80 -5.89 4.86
CA LYS A 77 -3.24 -6.57 3.65
C LYS A 77 -4.51 -5.91 3.11
N PRO A 78 -4.77 -5.98 1.80
CA PRO A 78 -6.00 -5.43 1.21
C PRO A 78 -7.29 -5.96 1.86
N LYS A 79 -7.29 -7.18 2.40
CA LYS A 79 -8.42 -7.75 3.16
C LYS A 79 -8.73 -6.99 4.45
N ASP A 80 -7.72 -6.35 5.06
CA ASP A 80 -7.86 -5.63 6.33
C ASP A 80 -8.57 -4.28 6.13
N LEU A 81 -8.73 -3.85 4.86
CA LEU A 81 -9.49 -2.65 4.50
C LEU A 81 -11.00 -2.86 4.62
N GLY A 82 -11.49 -4.10 4.70
CA GLY A 82 -12.92 -4.44 4.69
C GLY A 82 -13.76 -3.79 5.79
N GLY A 83 -13.16 -3.42 6.93
CA GLY A 83 -13.86 -2.72 8.02
C GLY A 83 -14.12 -1.23 7.74
N ALA A 84 -13.21 -0.56 7.00
CA ALA A 84 -13.33 0.87 6.68
C ALA A 84 -14.21 1.14 5.45
N LEU A 85 -14.58 0.11 4.69
CA LEU A 85 -15.29 0.23 3.41
C LEU A 85 -16.82 0.03 3.49
N SER A 86 -17.35 -0.37 4.65
CA SER A 86 -18.81 -0.54 4.84
C SER A 86 -19.55 0.80 4.78
N THR A 87 -18.92 1.90 5.21
CA THR A 87 -19.58 3.21 5.33
C THR A 87 -19.57 4.03 4.01
N TYR A 88 -18.66 3.77 3.07
CA TYR A 88 -18.45 4.64 1.90
C TYR A 88 -19.00 4.10 0.57
N LEU A 89 -19.56 2.88 0.55
CA LEU A 89 -20.27 2.34 -0.62
C LEU A 89 -21.62 3.03 -0.89
N ALA A 90 -22.06 3.95 -0.02
CA ALA A 90 -23.35 4.63 -0.11
C ALA A 90 -23.30 6.06 -0.71
N LEU A 91 -22.23 6.45 -1.43
CA LEU A 91 -22.23 7.72 -2.17
C LEU A 91 -22.53 7.50 -3.67
N PRO A 92 -23.62 8.06 -4.20
CA PRO A 92 -24.07 7.89 -5.58
C PRO A 92 -23.23 8.77 -6.51
N TYR A 93 -22.00 8.36 -6.80
CA TYR A 93 -21.12 9.11 -7.73
C TYR A 93 -21.31 8.71 -9.21
N LEU A 94 -22.24 7.80 -9.52
CA LEU A 94 -22.55 7.41 -10.92
C LEU A 94 -23.69 8.23 -11.56
N ALA A 95 -24.02 9.42 -11.05
CA ALA A 95 -25.12 10.25 -11.58
C ALA A 95 -24.69 11.59 -12.22
N SER A 96 -23.40 11.91 -12.35
CA SER A 96 -22.97 13.21 -12.89
C SER A 96 -21.79 13.10 -13.86
N ALA A 97 -21.96 12.29 -14.89
CA ALA A 97 -21.15 12.34 -16.10
C ALA A 97 -22.05 12.15 -17.33
N VAL A 98 -22.89 13.17 -17.57
CA VAL A 98 -23.45 13.56 -18.88
C VAL A 98 -23.00 15.00 -19.09
#